data_AF-A0A8B8DP97-F1
#
_entry.id   AF-A0A8B8DP97-F1
#
_cell.length_a   1.000
_cell.length_b   1.000
_cell.length_c   1.000
_cell.angle_alpha   90.00
_cell.angle_beta   90.00
_cell.angle_gamma   90.00
#
_symmetry.space_group_name_H-M   'P 1'
#
loop_
_entity.id
_entity.type
_entity.pdbx_description
1 polymer ?
#
loop_
_entity_poly.entity_id
_entity_poly.type
_entity_poly.pdbx_seq_one_letter_code
_entity_poly.pdbx_strand_id
1 'polypeptide(L)'
;MPRDVRDIPTPEVARSFSHLRHIDTELPEYDPNIPIGLLIGRDLLEAHHIEKQIVGPKDSPFAQKIGLGWVIVGDVCLDKRHPPDFEPVEITSFKTSIIQENKVSIFKPCSSNIKITDSSYYDRHIFDRRADDDEVGLSTEDHQFLSLMSKKMVHDGGKWTAPLPFRENRPTLPNNFPIAEKRAKILDKSLRRDPVKRDHFVQFMSKVLNNKAAEVAPTLPVDKEVWYLPIFGVYNPKKMDQIRGVFDSSAEYQGVSLNRVLLSGPNLTNSLLGILLRFRKNAIAVSADIEQMFYSFLVSPEHRDYLRFLWYQDNDPNKELIQYRMKAHVFGNSPSPAVATYGLRKCIDGADEDVQKYVCENCYVDDGLMSLDSTKEAVGLLKKTQEVLRKQGNLRLHKIVSNSPDVMATFKKEDLDKEMKSLDLDKDNLPVHTSLGLSWDLSSDVFIFNINFREKPDTRRGYLSMLHSALTLWDLLHLFWYRGKSFYVI
;
A
#
# COMPACT_ATOMS: atom_id res chain seq x y z
N MET A 1 -18.34 -17.20 -2.42
CA MET A 1 -18.79 -16.00 -1.70
C MET A 1 -19.84 -15.35 -2.56
N PRO A 2 -20.97 -14.90 -2.01
CA PRO A 2 -21.89 -14.06 -2.75
C PRO A 2 -21.09 -12.86 -3.27
N ARG A 3 -20.98 -12.73 -4.60
CA ARG A 3 -20.23 -11.62 -5.22
C ARG A 3 -21.08 -10.36 -5.25
N ASP A 4 -22.37 -10.53 -5.01
CA ASP A 4 -23.40 -9.51 -5.11
C ASP A 4 -24.51 -9.76 -4.08
N VAL A 5 -25.22 -8.69 -3.68
CA VAL A 5 -26.44 -8.76 -2.87
C VAL A 5 -27.55 -9.60 -3.54
N ARG A 6 -27.49 -9.77 -4.86
CA ARG A 6 -28.36 -10.66 -5.66
C ARG A 6 -28.27 -12.14 -5.26
N ASP A 7 -27.18 -12.56 -4.62
CA ASP A 7 -26.97 -13.94 -4.18
C ASP A 7 -27.56 -14.20 -2.77
N ILE A 8 -28.17 -13.20 -2.13
CA ILE A 8 -28.77 -13.34 -0.79
C ILE A 8 -30.12 -14.08 -0.94
N PRO A 9 -30.34 -15.21 -0.26
CA PRO A 9 -31.60 -15.93 -0.34
C PRO A 9 -32.73 -15.12 0.29
N THR A 10 -33.82 -14.91 -0.46
CA THR A 10 -35.02 -14.18 0.01
C THR A 10 -36.24 -15.10 0.11
N PRO A 11 -37.27 -14.73 0.90
CA PRO A 11 -38.54 -15.44 0.93
C PRO A 11 -39.20 -15.56 -0.45
N GLU A 12 -39.01 -14.57 -1.32
CA GLU A 12 -39.54 -14.55 -2.69
C GLU A 12 -38.93 -15.67 -3.55
N VAL A 13 -37.62 -15.87 -3.45
CA VAL A 13 -36.91 -16.97 -4.11
C VAL A 13 -37.46 -18.31 -3.62
N ALA A 14 -37.62 -18.50 -2.30
CA ALA A 14 -38.16 -19.75 -1.74
C ALA A 14 -39.59 -20.05 -2.22
N ARG A 15 -40.48 -19.06 -2.29
CA ARG A 15 -41.89 -19.25 -2.75
C ARG A 15 -42.01 -19.69 -4.21
N SER A 16 -41.03 -19.29 -5.01
CA SER A 16 -40.99 -19.52 -6.45
C SER A 16 -40.65 -20.97 -6.83
N PHE A 17 -40.05 -21.72 -5.90
CA PHE A 17 -39.76 -23.14 -6.08
C PHE A 17 -40.64 -23.99 -5.15
N SER A 18 -41.41 -24.91 -5.73
CA SER A 18 -42.39 -25.72 -4.99
C SER A 18 -41.79 -26.54 -3.86
N HIS A 19 -40.56 -27.04 -4.03
CA HIS A 19 -39.82 -27.78 -3.00
C HIS A 19 -39.20 -26.88 -1.92
N LEU A 20 -39.05 -25.57 -2.16
CA LEU A 20 -38.49 -24.62 -1.18
C LEU A 20 -39.58 -23.75 -0.51
N ARG A 21 -40.82 -23.80 -0.97
CA ARG A 21 -41.89 -22.92 -0.47
C ARG A 21 -42.09 -22.98 1.05
N HIS A 22 -41.83 -24.11 1.68
CA HIS A 22 -42.02 -24.29 3.12
C HIS A 22 -40.96 -23.62 4.00
N ILE A 23 -39.84 -23.16 3.43
CA ILE A 23 -38.79 -22.42 4.16
C ILE A 23 -38.88 -20.91 3.96
N ASP A 24 -39.90 -20.39 3.27
CA ASP A 24 -40.03 -18.96 2.98
C ASP A 24 -40.16 -18.10 4.27
N THR A 25 -40.88 -18.60 5.26
CA THR A 25 -41.03 -17.99 6.59
C THR A 25 -39.79 -18.10 7.48
N GLU A 26 -38.84 -18.95 7.13
CA GLU A 26 -37.56 -19.10 7.84
C GLU A 26 -36.44 -18.24 7.25
N LEU A 27 -36.71 -17.53 6.14
CA LEU A 27 -35.77 -16.59 5.51
C LEU A 27 -36.11 -15.15 5.92
N PRO A 28 -35.11 -14.33 6.29
CA PRO A 28 -35.34 -12.92 6.58
C PRO A 28 -35.64 -12.12 5.30
N GLU A 29 -36.41 -11.04 5.42
CA GLU A 29 -36.55 -10.08 4.32
C GLU A 29 -35.21 -9.36 4.05
N TYR A 30 -34.97 -9.04 2.79
CA TYR A 30 -33.77 -8.31 2.39
C TYR A 30 -33.90 -6.82 2.72
N ASP A 31 -32.97 -6.29 3.51
CA ASP A 31 -32.83 -4.84 3.77
C ASP A 31 -31.62 -4.27 3.01
N PRO A 32 -31.83 -3.45 1.98
CA PRO A 32 -30.74 -2.86 1.18
C PRO A 32 -29.87 -1.87 1.96
N ASN A 33 -30.29 -1.42 3.14
CA ASN A 33 -29.55 -0.47 3.98
C ASN A 33 -28.56 -1.16 4.93
N ILE A 34 -28.57 -2.49 5.02
CA ILE A 34 -27.66 -3.24 5.89
C ILE A 34 -26.39 -3.61 5.11
N PRO A 35 -25.22 -3.04 5.44
CA PRO A 35 -23.98 -3.42 4.80
C PRO A 35 -23.56 -4.83 5.22
N ILE A 36 -22.83 -5.54 4.34
CA ILE A 36 -22.19 -6.81 4.68
C ILE A 36 -21.12 -6.55 5.75
N GLY A 37 -21.41 -6.93 6.99
CA GLY A 37 -20.57 -6.60 8.15
C GLY A 37 -19.53 -7.64 8.55
N LEU A 38 -19.74 -8.92 8.19
CA LEU A 38 -18.88 -10.04 8.61
C LEU A 38 -18.78 -11.10 7.52
N LEU A 39 -17.56 -11.47 7.16
CA LEU A 39 -17.26 -12.64 6.32
C LEU A 39 -16.84 -13.80 7.21
N ILE A 40 -17.52 -14.94 7.10
CA ILE A 40 -17.21 -16.16 7.85
C ILE A 40 -16.42 -17.09 6.93
N GLY A 41 -15.17 -17.38 7.30
CA GLY A 41 -14.28 -18.25 6.55
C GLY A 41 -14.53 -19.74 6.80
N ARG A 42 -13.98 -20.60 5.94
CA ARG A 42 -14.10 -22.07 6.05
C ARG A 42 -13.33 -22.67 7.23
N ASP A 43 -12.55 -21.87 7.93
CA ASP A 43 -11.87 -22.18 9.19
C ASP A 43 -12.85 -22.30 10.37
N LEU A 44 -14.05 -21.70 10.28
CA LEU A 44 -15.15 -21.96 11.22
C LEU A 44 -16.05 -23.10 10.72
N LEU A 45 -15.58 -24.33 10.89
CA LEU A 45 -16.24 -25.54 10.37
C LEU A 45 -17.67 -25.72 10.87
N GLU A 46 -17.93 -25.44 12.16
CA GLU A 46 -19.25 -25.56 12.77
C GLU A 46 -20.30 -24.69 12.09
N ALA A 47 -19.93 -23.49 11.63
CA ALA A 47 -20.83 -22.58 10.93
C ALA A 47 -21.26 -23.09 9.55
N HIS A 48 -20.55 -24.08 8.99
CA HIS A 48 -20.80 -24.65 7.67
C HIS A 48 -21.37 -26.07 7.73
N HIS A 49 -21.61 -26.60 8.93
CA HIS A 49 -22.17 -27.94 9.09
C HIS A 49 -23.64 -27.94 8.62
N ILE A 50 -23.93 -28.77 7.63
CA ILE A 50 -25.28 -28.92 7.07
C ILE A 50 -26.12 -29.73 8.05
N GLU A 51 -27.09 -29.07 8.68
CA GLU A 51 -28.06 -29.69 9.60
C GLU A 51 -29.20 -30.37 8.83
N LYS A 52 -29.67 -29.72 7.76
CA LYS A 52 -30.75 -30.22 6.89
C LYS A 52 -30.49 -29.82 5.45
N GLN A 53 -30.95 -30.63 4.51
CA GLN A 53 -30.88 -30.35 3.08
C GLN A 53 -32.21 -30.65 2.41
N ILE A 54 -32.64 -29.75 1.53
CA ILE A 54 -33.83 -29.91 0.69
C ILE A 54 -33.35 -29.90 -0.75
N VAL A 55 -33.46 -31.05 -1.42
CA VAL A 55 -33.03 -31.21 -2.81
C VAL A 55 -34.25 -31.17 -3.71
N GLY A 56 -34.23 -30.29 -4.70
CA GLY A 56 -35.27 -30.18 -5.72
C GLY A 56 -35.03 -31.08 -6.94
N PRO A 57 -35.88 -30.97 -7.96
CA PRO A 57 -35.65 -31.56 -9.28
C PRO A 57 -34.30 -31.19 -9.89
N LYS A 58 -33.87 -31.96 -10.90
CA LYS A 58 -32.63 -31.69 -11.64
C LYS A 58 -32.63 -30.25 -12.19
N ASP A 59 -31.48 -29.58 -12.07
CA ASP A 59 -31.25 -28.19 -12.51
C ASP A 59 -32.08 -27.11 -11.78
N SER A 60 -32.70 -27.45 -10.64
CA SER A 60 -33.33 -26.49 -9.73
C SER A 60 -32.44 -26.16 -8.54
N PRO A 61 -32.58 -24.98 -7.91
CA PRO A 61 -31.83 -24.67 -6.70
C PRO A 61 -32.22 -25.60 -5.56
N PHE A 62 -31.29 -25.89 -4.65
CA PHE A 62 -31.52 -26.66 -3.44
C PHE A 62 -31.23 -25.82 -2.20
N ALA A 63 -31.76 -26.19 -1.04
CA ALA A 63 -31.53 -25.45 0.19
C ALA A 63 -30.77 -26.27 1.22
N GLN A 64 -29.95 -25.58 2.02
CA GLN A 64 -29.20 -26.15 3.15
C GLN A 64 -29.47 -25.32 4.40
N LYS A 65 -29.80 -25.98 5.50
CA LYS A 65 -29.84 -25.37 6.83
C LYS A 65 -28.49 -25.58 7.49
N ILE A 66 -27.86 -24.49 7.88
CA ILE A 66 -26.61 -24.45 8.66
C ILE A 66 -26.89 -23.72 9.98
N GLY A 67 -25.92 -23.68 10.89
CA GLY A 67 -26.07 -23.02 12.19
C GLY A 67 -26.40 -21.51 12.12
N LEU A 68 -26.29 -20.89 10.93
CA LEU A 68 -26.62 -19.49 10.66
C LEU A 68 -27.97 -19.28 9.96
N GLY A 69 -28.72 -20.36 9.66
CA GLY A 69 -30.00 -20.31 8.96
C GLY A 69 -29.99 -21.06 7.63
N TRP A 70 -30.99 -20.78 6.80
CA TRP A 70 -31.14 -21.39 5.48
C TRP A 70 -30.35 -20.64 4.40
N VAL A 71 -29.73 -21.41 3.52
CA VAL A 71 -29.06 -20.94 2.31
C VAL A 71 -29.66 -21.66 1.10
N ILE A 72 -29.89 -20.93 0.01
CA ILE A 72 -30.34 -21.48 -1.27
C ILE A 72 -29.17 -21.48 -2.24
N VAL A 73 -28.91 -22.62 -2.87
CA VAL A 73 -27.76 -22.86 -3.76
C VAL A 73 -28.27 -23.30 -5.13
N GLY A 74 -27.95 -22.54 -6.17
CA GLY A 74 -28.35 -22.78 -7.55
C GLY A 74 -28.81 -21.49 -8.24
N ASP A 75 -29.32 -21.61 -9.45
CA ASP A 75 -29.88 -20.46 -10.17
C ASP A 75 -31.20 -20.02 -9.52
N VAL A 76 -31.21 -18.78 -9.02
CA VAL A 76 -32.34 -18.17 -8.31
C VAL A 76 -32.99 -17.03 -9.12
N CYS A 77 -32.65 -16.89 -10.41
CA CYS A 77 -33.24 -15.87 -11.28
C CYS A 77 -34.74 -16.10 -11.47
N LEU A 78 -35.56 -15.25 -10.85
CA LEU A 78 -37.00 -15.24 -11.06
C LEU A 78 -37.29 -14.71 -12.49
N ASP A 79 -37.99 -15.51 -13.30
CA ASP A 79 -38.48 -15.18 -14.66
C ASP A 79 -37.49 -15.04 -15.84
N LYS A 80 -36.22 -15.45 -15.71
CA LYS A 80 -35.19 -15.39 -16.80
C LYS A 80 -35.03 -13.99 -17.45
N ARG A 81 -35.63 -12.95 -16.88
CA ARG A 81 -35.38 -11.56 -17.26
C ARG A 81 -34.38 -11.03 -16.25
N HIS A 82 -33.13 -10.89 -16.68
CA HIS A 82 -32.27 -9.91 -16.04
C HIS A 82 -33.01 -8.56 -16.09
N PRO A 83 -33.12 -7.81 -14.97
CA PRO A 83 -33.62 -6.45 -15.01
C PRO A 83 -32.85 -5.70 -16.11
N PRO A 84 -33.53 -5.02 -17.06
CA PRO A 84 -32.90 -4.43 -18.24
C PRO A 84 -31.89 -3.31 -17.92
N ASP A 85 -31.79 -2.88 -16.67
CA ASP A 85 -31.00 -1.72 -16.26
C ASP A 85 -29.63 -2.05 -15.65
N PHE A 86 -29.19 -3.32 -15.64
CA PHE A 86 -27.90 -3.69 -15.05
C PHE A 86 -27.10 -4.65 -15.94
N GLU A 87 -25.84 -4.30 -16.21
CA GLU A 87 -24.93 -4.99 -17.15
C GLU A 87 -24.79 -6.50 -16.92
N PRO A 88 -24.44 -7.29 -17.97
CA PRO A 88 -24.32 -8.74 -17.87
C PRO A 88 -23.24 -9.14 -16.86
N VAL A 89 -23.59 -10.03 -15.93
CA VAL A 89 -22.64 -10.61 -14.98
C VAL A 89 -21.82 -11.68 -15.69
N GLU A 90 -20.55 -11.41 -15.97
CA GLU A 90 -19.59 -12.46 -16.32
C GLU A 90 -19.30 -13.33 -15.09
N ILE A 91 -19.79 -14.58 -15.12
CA ILE A 91 -19.45 -15.59 -14.12
C ILE A 91 -18.20 -16.33 -14.57
N THR A 92 -17.03 -15.89 -14.10
CA THR A 92 -15.77 -16.62 -14.25
C THR A 92 -15.56 -17.57 -13.07
N SER A 93 -15.47 -18.88 -13.37
CA SER A 93 -15.12 -19.94 -12.43
C SER A 93 -13.80 -20.58 -12.85
N PHE A 94 -12.75 -20.42 -12.05
CA PHE A 94 -11.46 -21.05 -12.26
C PHE A 94 -11.38 -22.31 -11.39
N LYS A 95 -11.27 -23.48 -12.02
CA LYS A 95 -11.07 -24.76 -11.32
C LYS A 95 -9.69 -25.32 -11.67
N THR A 96 -8.84 -25.43 -10.67
CA THR A 96 -7.60 -26.22 -10.76
C THR A 96 -7.84 -27.58 -10.15
N SER A 97 -7.60 -28.65 -10.91
CA SER A 97 -7.51 -30.02 -10.38
C SER A 97 -6.10 -30.55 -10.60
N ILE A 98 -5.44 -30.97 -9.52
CA ILE A 98 -4.18 -31.71 -9.62
C ILE A 98 -4.55 -33.16 -9.94
N ILE A 99 -4.21 -33.61 -11.14
CA ILE A 99 -4.28 -35.03 -11.49
C ILE A 99 -3.01 -35.66 -10.92
N GLN A 100 -3.14 -36.41 -9.83
CA GLN A 100 -2.11 -37.38 -9.47
C GLN A 100 -2.18 -38.49 -10.53
N GLU A 101 -1.12 -38.62 -11.31
CA GLU A 101 -0.97 -39.69 -12.29
C GLU A 101 -1.31 -41.03 -11.64
N ASN A 102 -2.25 -41.77 -12.25
CA ASN A 102 -2.65 -43.16 -11.99
C ASN A 102 -4.04 -43.47 -11.42
N LYS A 103 -5.01 -42.53 -11.36
CA LYS A 103 -6.43 -42.92 -11.27
C LYS A 103 -7.29 -42.20 -12.30
N VAL A 104 -7.71 -42.93 -13.33
CA VAL A 104 -8.62 -42.46 -14.37
C VAL A 104 -10.01 -42.26 -13.76
N SER A 105 -10.54 -41.05 -13.87
CA SER A 105 -11.94 -40.77 -13.54
C SER A 105 -12.86 -41.62 -14.42
N ILE A 106 -13.87 -42.26 -13.81
CA ILE A 106 -14.95 -42.98 -14.50
C ILE A 106 -15.95 -42.05 -15.21
N PHE A 107 -15.84 -40.73 -15.00
CA PHE A 107 -16.65 -39.75 -15.72
C PHE A 107 -16.01 -39.43 -17.07
N LYS A 108 -16.78 -39.60 -18.16
CA LYS A 108 -16.39 -39.11 -19.49
C LYS A 108 -16.13 -37.59 -19.41
N PRO A 109 -15.00 -37.09 -19.93
CA PRO A 109 -14.74 -35.66 -20.00
C PRO A 109 -15.90 -34.96 -20.71
N CYS A 110 -16.42 -33.88 -20.11
CA CYS A 110 -17.41 -33.03 -20.77
C CYS A 110 -16.79 -32.48 -22.05
N SER A 111 -17.47 -32.62 -23.19
CA SER A 111 -17.02 -32.13 -24.51
C SER A 111 -17.14 -30.62 -24.66
N SER A 112 -16.85 -29.88 -23.59
CA SER A 112 -16.79 -28.42 -23.61
C SER A 112 -15.49 -28.01 -24.30
N ASN A 113 -15.53 -27.93 -25.62
CA ASN A 113 -14.45 -27.35 -26.41
C ASN A 113 -14.49 -25.83 -26.21
N ILE A 114 -13.63 -25.31 -25.33
CA ILE A 114 -13.38 -23.87 -25.26
C ILE A 114 -12.53 -23.53 -26.49
N LYS A 115 -13.14 -22.92 -27.50
CA LYS A 115 -12.39 -22.23 -28.56
C LYS A 115 -12.01 -20.86 -28.02
N ILE A 116 -10.74 -20.68 -27.69
CA ILE A 116 -10.17 -19.35 -27.47
C ILE A 116 -10.10 -18.72 -28.86
N THR A 117 -11.00 -17.77 -29.14
CA THR A 117 -11.10 -17.08 -30.43
C THR A 117 -10.01 -16.03 -30.63
N ASP A 118 -9.14 -15.81 -29.64
CA ASP A 118 -8.14 -14.76 -29.66
C ASP A 118 -6.75 -15.30 -30.03
N SER A 119 -6.63 -15.82 -31.25
CA SER A 119 -5.33 -16.15 -31.86
C SER A 119 -4.84 -15.04 -32.80
N SER A 120 -5.57 -13.92 -32.90
CA SER A 120 -5.29 -12.87 -33.88
C SER A 120 -4.56 -11.66 -33.30
N TYR A 121 -4.51 -11.50 -31.98
CA TYR A 121 -3.84 -10.34 -31.36
C TYR A 121 -2.38 -10.60 -30.98
N TYR A 122 -2.00 -11.87 -30.82
CA TYR A 122 -0.64 -12.28 -30.51
C TYR A 122 -0.13 -13.19 -31.63
N ASP A 123 1.08 -12.95 -32.13
CA ASP A 123 1.78 -13.83 -33.10
C ASP A 123 2.02 -15.28 -32.58
N ARG A 124 1.55 -15.61 -31.36
CA ARG A 124 1.86 -16.83 -30.62
C ARG A 124 0.71 -17.28 -29.72
N HIS A 125 0.77 -18.53 -29.27
CA HIS A 125 -0.30 -19.19 -28.53
C HIS A 125 -0.28 -18.78 -27.05
N ILE A 126 -1.44 -18.52 -26.45
CA ILE A 126 -1.59 -18.01 -25.07
C ILE A 126 -1.02 -18.95 -23.99
N PHE A 127 -0.76 -20.21 -24.32
CA PHE A 127 -0.18 -21.21 -23.40
C PHE A 127 1.31 -21.47 -23.62
N ASP A 128 1.96 -20.67 -24.47
CA ASP A 128 3.40 -20.76 -24.66
C ASP A 128 4.12 -20.22 -23.42
N ARG A 129 4.78 -21.11 -22.67
CA ARG A 129 5.50 -20.75 -21.46
C ARG A 129 6.64 -19.79 -21.77
N ARG A 130 6.68 -18.65 -21.08
CA ARG A 130 7.76 -17.66 -21.18
C ARG A 130 8.69 -17.69 -19.97
N ALA A 131 9.87 -17.09 -20.14
CA ALA A 131 10.83 -16.94 -19.06
C ALA A 131 10.34 -15.94 -17.98
N ASP A 132 9.39 -15.07 -18.32
CA ASP A 132 8.81 -14.03 -17.49
C ASP A 132 7.38 -14.36 -17.01
N ASP A 133 6.85 -15.57 -17.25
CA ASP A 133 5.48 -15.94 -16.82
C ASP A 133 5.29 -15.89 -15.29
N ASP A 134 6.38 -16.06 -14.55
CA ASP A 134 6.39 -15.99 -13.08
C ASP A 134 6.62 -14.54 -12.56
N GLU A 135 6.84 -13.57 -13.46
CA GLU A 135 6.99 -12.16 -13.10
C GLU A 135 5.61 -11.47 -13.03
N VAL A 136 5.47 -10.53 -12.09
CA VAL A 136 4.23 -9.76 -11.97
C VAL A 136 4.10 -8.82 -13.15
N GLY A 137 3.19 -9.13 -14.07
CA GLY A 137 2.86 -8.28 -15.20
C GLY A 137 2.24 -6.94 -14.79
N LEU A 138 2.52 -5.89 -15.57
CA LEU A 138 1.92 -4.57 -15.40
C LEU A 138 0.45 -4.59 -15.84
N SER A 139 -0.44 -4.01 -15.05
CA SER A 139 -1.84 -3.81 -15.44
C SER A 139 -1.98 -2.74 -16.55
N THR A 140 -3.16 -2.63 -17.16
CA THR A 140 -3.45 -1.54 -18.10
C THR A 140 -3.28 -0.16 -17.45
N GLU A 141 -3.73 0.01 -16.20
CA GLU A 141 -3.54 1.25 -15.44
C GLU A 141 -2.07 1.54 -15.15
N ASP A 142 -1.24 0.51 -14.92
CA ASP A 142 0.20 0.68 -14.72
C ASP A 142 0.90 1.16 -15.99
N HIS A 143 0.55 0.59 -17.14
CA HIS A 143 1.07 1.04 -18.43
C HIS A 143 0.64 2.49 -18.73
N GLN A 144 -0.61 2.85 -18.44
CA GLN A 144 -1.09 4.22 -18.57
C GLN A 144 -0.32 5.19 -17.66
N PHE A 145 -0.11 4.82 -16.40
CA PHE A 145 0.69 5.59 -15.46
C PHE A 145 2.12 5.79 -15.96
N LEU A 146 2.82 4.73 -16.38
CA LEU A 146 4.20 4.80 -16.84
C LEU A 146 4.32 5.63 -18.13
N SER A 147 3.37 5.50 -19.06
CA SER A 147 3.29 6.31 -20.27
C SER A 147 3.11 7.79 -19.94
N LEU A 148 2.26 8.12 -18.96
CA LEU A 148 2.06 9.49 -18.49
C LEU A 148 3.33 10.05 -17.85
N MET A 149 3.98 9.30 -16.95
CA MET A 149 5.22 9.73 -16.29
C MET A 149 6.35 9.92 -17.31
N SER A 150 6.51 8.99 -18.25
CA SER A 150 7.51 9.10 -19.33
C SER A 150 7.32 10.35 -20.18
N LYS A 151 6.07 10.71 -20.51
CA LYS A 151 5.77 11.86 -21.38
C LYS A 151 5.78 13.21 -20.65
N LYS A 152 5.37 13.24 -19.38
CA LYS A 152 5.05 14.50 -18.68
C LYS A 152 5.90 14.79 -17.44
N MET A 153 6.70 13.84 -16.95
CA MET A 153 7.64 14.12 -15.87
C MET A 153 8.86 14.84 -16.44
N VAL A 154 9.13 16.04 -15.95
CA VAL A 154 10.18 16.93 -16.48
C VAL A 154 11.09 17.42 -15.37
N HIS A 155 12.35 17.69 -15.71
CA HIS A 155 13.33 18.31 -14.83
C HIS A 155 13.54 19.76 -15.24
N ASP A 156 13.41 20.70 -14.29
CA ASP A 156 13.50 22.15 -14.54
C ASP A 156 14.87 22.74 -14.17
N GLY A 157 15.91 21.91 -14.03
CA GLY A 157 17.21 22.31 -13.51
C GLY A 157 17.30 22.35 -11.98
N GLY A 158 16.21 22.05 -11.28
CA GLY A 158 16.19 21.92 -9.81
C GLY A 158 15.54 20.63 -9.35
N LYS A 159 14.22 20.50 -9.52
CA LYS A 159 13.43 19.36 -9.04
C LYS A 159 12.67 18.73 -10.19
N TRP A 160 12.40 17.44 -10.06
CA TRP A 160 11.51 16.75 -10.98
C TRP A 160 10.06 17.12 -10.70
N THR A 161 9.32 17.48 -11.74
CA THR A 161 7.90 17.82 -11.70
C THR A 161 7.10 16.80 -12.48
N ALA A 162 6.06 16.24 -11.87
CA ALA A 162 5.14 15.28 -12.50
C ALA A 162 3.68 15.71 -12.31
N PRO A 163 2.78 15.39 -13.26
CA PRO A 163 1.36 15.63 -13.09
C PRO A 163 0.77 14.70 -12.01
N LEU A 164 -0.42 15.06 -11.51
CA LEU A 164 -1.28 14.07 -10.86
C LEU A 164 -1.79 13.09 -11.93
N PRO A 165 -1.64 11.77 -11.74
CA PRO A 165 -1.98 10.78 -12.75
C PRO A 165 -3.49 10.49 -12.74
N PHE A 166 -4.29 11.43 -13.22
CA PHE A 166 -5.73 11.25 -13.33
C PHE A 166 -6.09 10.09 -14.27
N ARG A 167 -7.08 9.29 -13.86
CA ARG A 167 -7.73 8.29 -14.72
C ARG A 167 -8.43 8.98 -15.88
N GLU A 168 -8.43 8.32 -17.04
CA GLU A 168 -9.22 8.76 -18.19
C GLU A 168 -10.72 8.72 -17.84
N ASN A 169 -11.49 9.68 -18.37
CA ASN A 169 -12.94 9.79 -18.14
C ASN A 169 -13.36 9.85 -16.66
N ARG A 170 -12.47 10.35 -15.78
CA ARG A 170 -12.83 10.57 -14.37
C ARG A 170 -14.02 11.54 -14.23
N PRO A 171 -14.85 11.38 -13.18
CA PRO A 171 -15.84 12.41 -12.85
C PRO A 171 -15.14 13.72 -12.44
N THR A 172 -15.85 14.83 -12.66
CA THR A 172 -15.47 16.12 -12.05
C THR A 172 -15.62 16.03 -10.54
N LEU A 173 -14.60 16.46 -9.82
CA LEU A 173 -14.57 16.51 -8.38
C LEU A 173 -15.44 17.69 -7.90
N PRO A 174 -16.45 17.44 -7.05
CA PRO A 174 -17.20 18.51 -6.42
C PRO A 174 -16.32 19.27 -5.43
N ASN A 175 -16.66 20.53 -5.16
CA ASN A 175 -15.93 21.32 -4.18
C ASN A 175 -16.21 20.81 -2.76
N ASN A 176 -15.23 20.10 -2.20
CA ASN A 176 -15.32 19.48 -0.88
C ASN A 176 -14.89 20.41 0.28
N PHE A 177 -14.79 21.73 0.06
CA PHE A 177 -14.42 22.69 1.10
C PHE A 177 -15.23 22.55 2.41
N PRO A 178 -16.56 22.34 2.41
CA PRO A 178 -17.33 22.23 3.65
C PRO A 178 -16.85 21.10 4.58
N ILE A 179 -16.47 19.94 4.02
CA ILE A 179 -15.98 18.81 4.82
C ILE A 179 -14.53 19.03 5.26
N ALA A 180 -13.69 19.61 4.41
CA ALA A 180 -12.31 19.95 4.75
C ALA A 180 -12.24 21.00 5.85
N GLU A 181 -13.05 22.05 5.78
CA GLU A 181 -13.13 23.10 6.80
C GLU A 181 -13.62 22.54 8.14
N LYS A 182 -14.67 21.70 8.13
CA LYS A 182 -15.15 21.00 9.32
C LYS A 182 -14.05 20.17 9.98
N ARG A 183 -13.30 19.39 9.19
CA ARG A 183 -12.18 18.57 9.70
C ARG A 183 -11.02 19.43 10.22
N ALA A 184 -10.71 20.54 9.57
CA ALA A 184 -9.69 21.48 10.03
C ALA A 184 -10.07 22.12 11.38
N LYS A 185 -11.33 22.54 11.57
CA LYS A 185 -11.85 23.06 12.84
C LYS A 185 -11.81 22.00 13.96
N ILE A 186 -12.09 20.73 13.64
CA ILE A 186 -11.96 19.61 14.59
C ILE A 186 -10.50 19.41 14.99
N LEU A 187 -9.59 19.43 14.02
CA LEU A 187 -8.15 19.34 14.28
C LEU A 187 -7.70 20.51 15.17
N ASP A 188 -8.02 21.75 14.82
CA ASP A 188 -7.71 22.94 15.62
C ASP A 188 -8.19 22.81 17.08
N LYS A 189 -9.45 22.41 17.29
CA LYS A 189 -9.98 22.16 18.63
C LYS A 189 -9.19 21.08 19.38
N SER A 190 -8.74 20.03 18.68
CA SER A 190 -7.87 19.01 19.27
C SER A 190 -6.49 19.55 19.63
N LEU A 191 -5.89 20.38 18.79
CA LEU A 191 -4.57 20.96 19.03
C LEU A 191 -4.61 21.99 20.17
N ARG A 192 -5.69 22.78 20.28
CA ARG A 192 -5.86 23.72 21.41
C ARG A 192 -5.98 23.04 22.77
N ARG A 193 -6.48 21.80 22.80
CA ARG A 193 -6.63 20.99 24.03
C ARG A 193 -5.36 20.25 24.44
N ASP A 194 -4.45 20.01 23.50
CA ASP A 194 -3.24 19.22 23.70
C ASP A 194 -2.03 20.00 23.17
N PRO A 195 -1.35 20.78 24.04
CA PRO A 195 -0.20 21.59 23.66
C PRO A 195 0.94 20.78 23.06
N VAL A 196 1.17 19.55 23.54
CA VAL A 196 2.22 18.67 23.03
C VAL A 196 1.92 18.26 21.59
N LYS A 197 0.69 17.80 21.33
CA LYS A 197 0.24 17.45 19.98
C LYS A 197 0.28 18.66 19.04
N ARG A 198 -0.11 19.85 19.52
CA ARG A 198 -0.01 21.10 18.76
C ARG A 198 1.42 21.39 18.35
N ASP A 199 2.36 21.35 19.30
CA ASP A 199 3.76 21.68 19.04
C ASP A 199 4.38 20.67 18.05
N HIS A 200 4.08 19.38 18.18
CA HIS A 200 4.49 18.37 17.19
C HIS A 200 3.90 18.66 15.79
N PHE A 201 2.64 19.08 15.69
CA PHE A 201 1.99 19.38 14.41
C PHE A 201 2.57 20.64 13.75
N VAL A 202 2.83 21.68 14.55
CA VAL A 202 3.48 22.93 14.10
C VAL A 202 4.89 22.64 13.61
N GLN A 203 5.65 21.77 14.27
CA GLN A 203 6.96 21.33 13.81
C GLN A 203 6.88 20.53 12.50
N PHE A 204 5.89 19.66 12.36
CA PHE A 204 5.63 18.95 11.10
C PHE A 204 5.35 19.94 9.95
N MET A 205 4.43 20.89 10.15
CA MET A 205 4.08 21.88 9.14
C MET A 205 5.20 22.87 8.85
N SER A 206 6.02 23.19 9.86
CA SER A 206 7.23 23.99 9.66
C SER A 206 8.17 23.34 8.65
N LYS A 207 8.38 22.02 8.72
CA LYS A 207 9.20 21.29 7.73
C LYS A 207 8.60 21.36 6.33
N VAL A 208 7.28 21.17 6.20
CA VAL A 208 6.57 21.25 4.91
C VAL A 208 6.73 22.65 4.28
N LEU A 209 6.54 23.71 5.07
CA LEU A 209 6.58 25.10 4.60
C LEU A 209 8.02 25.57 4.33
N ASN A 210 8.99 25.26 5.21
CA ASN A 210 10.39 25.64 5.04
C ASN A 210 11.03 24.97 3.82
N ASN A 211 10.62 23.73 3.51
CA ASN A 211 11.03 23.02 2.29
C ASN A 211 10.36 23.55 1.02
N LYS A 212 9.50 24.57 1.14
CA LYS A 212 8.70 25.14 0.04
C LYS A 212 7.88 24.06 -0.68
N ALA A 213 7.45 23.04 0.04
CA ALA A 213 6.62 21.95 -0.46
C ALA A 213 5.13 22.33 -0.51
N ALA A 214 4.75 23.42 0.14
CA ALA A 214 3.44 24.05 0.06
C ALA A 214 3.55 25.57 -0.13
N GLU A 215 2.48 26.19 -0.62
CA GLU A 215 2.34 27.63 -0.78
C GLU A 215 0.92 28.06 -0.41
N VAL A 216 0.72 29.35 -0.11
CA VAL A 216 -0.64 29.91 0.07
C VAL A 216 -1.41 29.70 -1.24
N ALA A 217 -2.63 29.19 -1.14
CA ALA A 217 -3.43 28.91 -2.31
C ALA A 217 -3.91 30.21 -2.95
N PRO A 218 -3.79 30.38 -4.28
CA PRO A 218 -4.26 31.60 -4.94
C PRO A 218 -5.79 31.65 -4.95
N THR A 219 -6.32 32.86 -5.08
CA THR A 219 -7.72 33.08 -5.44
C THR A 219 -7.97 32.55 -6.85
N LEU A 220 -9.06 31.81 -7.03
CA LEU A 220 -9.42 31.19 -8.31
C LEU A 220 -10.79 31.68 -8.77
N PRO A 221 -11.09 31.58 -10.07
CA PRO A 221 -12.45 31.69 -10.58
C PRO A 221 -13.37 30.68 -9.89
N VAL A 222 -14.65 31.03 -9.73
CA VAL A 222 -15.68 30.22 -9.05
C VAL A 222 -15.81 28.83 -9.67
N ASP A 223 -15.63 28.73 -11.00
CA ASP A 223 -15.85 27.51 -11.76
C ASP A 223 -14.62 26.59 -11.86
N LYS A 224 -13.48 26.96 -11.24
CA LYS A 224 -12.29 26.12 -11.31
C LYS A 224 -12.46 24.91 -10.39
N GLU A 225 -12.22 23.72 -10.96
CA GLU A 225 -12.20 22.47 -10.21
C GLU A 225 -11.07 22.49 -9.17
N VAL A 226 -11.42 22.23 -7.91
CA VAL A 226 -10.49 22.22 -6.77
C VAL A 226 -10.82 21.10 -5.81
N TRP A 227 -9.81 20.64 -5.07
CA TRP A 227 -9.99 19.63 -4.03
C TRP A 227 -9.16 19.95 -2.80
N TYR A 228 -9.78 19.81 -1.63
CA TYR A 228 -9.20 20.06 -0.33
C TYR A 228 -8.92 18.74 0.40
N LEU A 229 -7.68 18.55 0.83
CA LEU A 229 -7.21 17.43 1.62
C LEU A 229 -7.38 17.76 3.10
N PRO A 230 -8.26 17.05 3.83
CA PRO A 230 -8.24 17.09 5.28
C PRO A 230 -6.88 16.61 5.80
N ILE A 231 -6.44 17.16 6.92
CA ILE A 231 -5.18 16.77 7.55
C ILE A 231 -5.48 16.07 8.87
N PHE A 232 -4.76 14.99 9.15
CA PHE A 232 -4.76 14.35 10.46
C PHE A 232 -3.37 13.85 10.85
N GLY A 233 -3.15 13.61 12.14
CA GLY A 233 -1.85 13.20 12.66
C GLY A 233 -1.87 11.76 13.16
N VAL A 234 -0.81 11.01 12.86
CA VAL A 234 -0.59 9.64 13.33
C VAL A 234 0.70 9.61 14.14
N TYR A 235 0.66 8.98 15.31
CA TYR A 235 1.85 8.68 16.11
C TYR A 235 2.33 7.27 15.83
N ASN A 236 3.66 7.12 15.70
CA ASN A 236 4.25 5.79 15.73
C ASN A 236 4.34 5.34 17.20
N PRO A 237 3.79 4.18 17.60
CA PRO A 237 3.88 3.68 18.97
C PRO A 237 5.32 3.54 19.50
N LYS A 238 6.31 3.41 18.61
CA LYS A 238 7.74 3.35 18.94
C LYS A 238 8.43 4.72 18.99
N LYS A 239 7.80 5.78 18.45
CA LYS A 239 8.32 7.16 18.37
C LYS A 239 7.19 8.14 18.67
N MET A 240 6.80 8.24 19.95
CA MET A 240 5.69 9.08 20.38
C MET A 240 6.02 10.58 20.44
N ASP A 241 7.30 10.93 20.34
CA ASP A 241 7.85 12.28 20.26
C ASP A 241 7.66 12.93 18.87
N GLN A 242 7.22 12.17 17.87
CA GLN A 242 7.05 12.67 16.52
C GLN A 242 5.69 12.30 15.94
N ILE A 243 4.93 13.33 15.55
CA ILE A 243 3.71 13.16 14.76
C ILE A 243 4.02 13.11 13.26
N ARG A 244 3.30 12.25 12.53
CA ARG A 244 3.27 12.24 11.07
C ARG A 244 1.94 12.83 10.61
N GLY A 245 1.98 13.98 9.93
CA GLY A 245 0.79 14.52 9.27
C GLY A 245 0.48 13.76 7.99
N VAL A 246 -0.78 13.39 7.80
CA VAL A 246 -1.30 12.72 6.61
C VAL A 246 -2.28 13.66 5.93
N PHE A 247 -2.08 13.87 4.63
CA PHE A 247 -3.01 14.58 3.77
C PHE A 247 -3.99 13.56 3.19
N ASP A 248 -5.24 13.60 3.64
CA ASP A 248 -6.22 12.53 3.46
C ASP A 248 -6.89 12.59 2.08
N SER A 249 -6.25 11.98 1.09
CA SER A 249 -6.76 11.90 -0.28
C SER A 249 -7.79 10.80 -0.50
N SER A 250 -8.02 9.97 0.53
CA SER A 250 -9.10 8.98 0.56
C SER A 250 -10.39 9.56 1.16
N ALA A 251 -10.35 10.77 1.73
CA ALA A 251 -11.55 11.43 2.24
C ALA A 251 -12.60 11.58 1.12
N GLU A 252 -13.76 10.98 1.33
CA GLU A 252 -14.85 11.02 0.36
C GLU A 252 -15.76 12.23 0.56
N TYR A 253 -16.24 12.78 -0.54
CA TYR A 253 -17.29 13.79 -0.57
C TYR A 253 -18.19 13.52 -1.78
N GLN A 254 -19.49 13.37 -1.55
CA GLN A 254 -20.48 13.04 -2.58
C GLN A 254 -20.08 11.78 -3.42
N GLY A 255 -19.59 10.74 -2.75
CA GLY A 255 -19.27 9.44 -3.37
C GLY A 255 -17.95 9.38 -4.15
N VAL A 256 -17.16 10.47 -4.16
CA VAL A 256 -15.84 10.51 -4.82
C VAL A 256 -14.75 10.96 -3.85
N SER A 257 -13.53 10.46 -4.05
CA SER A 257 -12.30 10.90 -3.38
C SER A 257 -11.20 11.13 -4.41
N LEU A 258 -10.16 11.87 -4.03
CA LEU A 258 -9.04 12.13 -4.93
C LEU A 258 -8.34 10.81 -5.32
N ASN A 259 -8.09 9.92 -4.38
CA ASN A 259 -7.48 8.61 -4.66
C ASN A 259 -8.31 7.75 -5.62
N ARG A 260 -9.65 7.89 -5.63
CA ARG A 260 -10.53 7.14 -6.55
C ARG A 260 -10.35 7.56 -8.02
N VAL A 261 -9.94 8.80 -8.27
CA VAL A 261 -9.80 9.35 -9.62
C VAL A 261 -8.34 9.39 -10.12
N LEU A 262 -7.40 8.89 -9.33
CA LEU A 262 -5.98 8.80 -9.68
C LEU A 262 -5.59 7.34 -9.98
N LEU A 263 -4.72 7.16 -10.96
CA LEU A 263 -4.00 5.90 -11.20
C LEU A 263 -2.98 5.74 -10.07
N SER A 264 -3.01 4.63 -9.33
CA SER A 264 -2.03 4.36 -8.27
C SER A 264 -0.61 4.15 -8.80
N GLY A 265 -0.50 3.67 -10.05
CA GLY A 265 0.76 3.26 -10.66
C GLY A 265 1.30 1.93 -10.11
N PRO A 266 2.34 1.39 -10.76
CA PRO A 266 2.85 0.08 -10.43
C PRO A 266 3.54 0.07 -9.07
N ASN A 267 3.49 -1.09 -8.41
CA ASN A 267 4.33 -1.33 -7.25
C ASN A 267 5.79 -1.49 -7.68
N LEU A 268 6.56 -0.40 -7.60
CA LEU A 268 7.98 -0.36 -7.93
C LEU A 268 8.88 -0.66 -6.72
N THR A 269 8.32 -1.09 -5.60
CA THR A 269 9.10 -1.42 -4.40
C THR A 269 9.81 -2.75 -4.57
N ASN A 270 11.07 -2.79 -4.15
CA ASN A 270 11.85 -4.02 -4.15
C ASN A 270 11.34 -5.00 -3.09
N SER A 271 11.50 -6.29 -3.36
CA SER A 271 11.28 -7.32 -2.34
C SER A 271 12.14 -7.04 -1.11
N LEU A 272 11.48 -6.82 0.02
CA LEU A 272 12.15 -6.58 1.31
C LEU A 272 13.14 -7.70 1.64
N LEU A 273 12.75 -8.96 1.39
CA LEU A 273 13.63 -10.12 1.56
C LEU A 273 14.88 -10.00 0.69
N GLY A 274 14.72 -9.65 -0.58
CA GLY A 274 15.85 -9.48 -1.51
C GLY A 274 16.83 -8.42 -1.04
N ILE A 275 16.32 -7.29 -0.51
CA ILE A 275 17.15 -6.23 0.07
C ILE A 275 17.91 -6.75 1.29
N LEU A 276 17.23 -7.41 2.23
CA LEU A 276 17.87 -7.91 3.45
C LEU A 276 18.94 -8.96 3.16
N LEU A 277 18.72 -9.86 2.19
CA LEU A 277 19.72 -10.83 1.75
C LEU A 277 20.95 -10.15 1.13
N ARG A 278 20.75 -9.16 0.26
CA ARG A 278 21.86 -8.37 -0.31
C ARG A 278 22.59 -7.58 0.76
N PHE A 279 21.87 -7.01 1.71
CA PHE A 279 22.44 -6.27 2.84
C PHE A 279 23.34 -7.15 3.72
N ARG A 280 23.04 -8.44 3.87
CA ARG A 280 23.87 -9.39 4.64
C ARG A 280 24.92 -10.14 3.82
N LYS A 281 25.09 -9.81 2.53
CA LYS A 281 25.96 -10.57 1.62
C LYS A 281 27.46 -10.35 1.88
N ASN A 282 27.86 -9.11 2.15
CA ASN A 282 29.27 -8.71 2.23
C ASN A 282 29.62 -8.11 3.61
N ALA A 283 30.92 -7.86 3.85
CA ALA A 283 31.46 -7.53 5.16
C ALA A 283 31.08 -6.13 5.69
N ILE A 284 30.96 -5.14 4.82
CA ILE A 284 30.71 -3.75 5.20
C ILE A 284 29.27 -3.39 4.84
N ALA A 285 28.40 -3.40 5.85
CA ALA A 285 26.98 -3.11 5.71
C ALA A 285 26.72 -1.62 5.96
N VAL A 286 25.91 -1.00 5.09
CA VAL A 286 25.55 0.42 5.16
C VAL A 286 24.05 0.63 4.98
N SER A 287 23.51 1.55 5.76
CA SER A 287 22.12 2.03 5.66
C SER A 287 22.13 3.54 5.48
N ALA A 288 21.24 4.06 4.65
CA ALA A 288 21.01 5.49 4.45
C ALA A 288 19.53 5.76 4.13
N ASP A 289 19.11 7.01 4.27
CA ASP A 289 17.75 7.51 4.09
C ASP A 289 17.76 8.64 3.06
N ILE A 290 16.73 8.73 2.22
CA ILE A 290 16.52 9.87 1.31
C ILE A 290 15.59 10.87 2.00
N GLU A 291 16.15 12.02 2.37
CA GLU A 291 15.45 13.01 3.17
C GLU A 291 14.14 13.46 2.50
N GLN A 292 13.01 13.11 3.13
CA GLN A 292 11.67 13.57 2.74
C GLN A 292 11.35 13.30 1.25
N MET A 293 11.69 12.10 0.77
CA MET A 293 11.62 11.71 -0.64
C MET A 293 10.34 12.18 -1.37
N PHE A 294 9.15 12.00 -0.78
CA PHE A 294 7.88 12.41 -1.41
C PHE A 294 7.79 13.92 -1.69
N TYR A 295 8.26 14.77 -0.77
CA TYR A 295 8.21 16.23 -0.90
C TYR A 295 9.27 16.80 -1.85
N SER A 296 10.16 15.94 -2.35
CA SER A 296 11.20 16.32 -3.30
C SER A 296 10.72 16.31 -4.75
N PHE A 297 9.60 15.63 -5.05
CA PHE A 297 8.98 15.60 -6.38
C PHE A 297 7.81 16.58 -6.44
N LEU A 298 7.87 17.53 -7.38
CA LEU A 298 6.86 18.56 -7.55
C LEU A 298 5.65 18.07 -8.34
N VAL A 299 4.51 18.70 -8.08
CA VAL A 299 3.25 18.54 -8.82
C VAL A 299 3.16 19.65 -9.86
N SER A 300 2.81 19.29 -11.09
CA SER A 300 2.60 20.25 -12.17
C SER A 300 1.66 21.38 -11.74
N PRO A 301 1.96 22.66 -12.04
CA PRO A 301 1.21 23.81 -11.54
C PRO A 301 -0.31 23.73 -11.74
N GLU A 302 -0.76 23.17 -12.87
CA GLU A 302 -2.16 22.97 -13.23
C GLU A 302 -2.91 21.99 -12.30
N HIS A 303 -2.18 21.12 -11.60
CA HIS A 303 -2.74 20.09 -10.73
C HIS A 303 -2.61 20.40 -9.22
N ARG A 304 -1.96 21.51 -8.84
CA ARG A 304 -1.75 21.84 -7.41
C ARG A 304 -3.05 22.16 -6.67
N ASP A 305 -4.05 22.66 -7.39
CA ASP A 305 -5.34 23.04 -6.78
C ASP A 305 -6.23 21.84 -6.39
N TYR A 306 -5.82 20.62 -6.74
CA TYR A 306 -6.40 19.37 -6.21
C TYR A 306 -5.79 18.93 -4.86
N LEU A 307 -4.76 19.65 -4.40
CA LEU A 307 -4.03 19.37 -3.17
C LEU A 307 -4.11 20.55 -2.20
N ARG A 308 -5.26 21.24 -2.16
CA ARG A 308 -5.49 22.33 -1.21
C ARG A 308 -5.66 21.78 0.20
N PHE A 309 -5.39 22.58 1.22
CA PHE A 309 -5.66 22.22 2.61
C PHE A 309 -5.80 23.48 3.46
N LEU A 310 -6.34 23.35 4.68
CA LEU A 310 -6.44 24.45 5.62
C LEU A 310 -5.38 24.31 6.72
N TRP A 311 -4.65 25.39 6.97
CA TRP A 311 -3.67 25.45 8.05
C TRP A 311 -3.51 26.88 8.58
N TYR A 312 -2.91 27.02 9.75
CA TYR A 312 -2.65 28.32 10.37
C TYR A 312 -1.83 29.23 9.47
N GLN A 313 -2.24 30.50 9.36
CA GLN A 313 -1.43 31.53 8.73
C GLN A 313 -0.07 31.64 9.42
N ASP A 314 1.01 31.73 8.64
CA ASP A 314 2.40 31.79 9.11
C ASP A 314 2.81 30.66 10.06
N ASN A 315 2.10 29.53 10.02
CA ASN A 315 2.28 28.41 10.94
C ASN A 315 2.10 28.79 12.43
N ASP A 316 1.30 29.83 12.72
CA ASP A 316 1.03 30.32 14.08
C ASP A 316 -0.37 29.86 14.57
N PRO A 317 -0.46 28.96 15.57
CA PRO A 317 -1.74 28.45 16.09
C PRO A 317 -2.72 29.51 16.64
N ASN A 318 -2.25 30.75 16.86
CA ASN A 318 -3.08 31.86 17.30
C ASN A 318 -3.70 32.65 16.15
N LYS A 319 -3.24 32.43 14.91
CA LYS A 319 -3.79 33.04 13.70
C LYS A 319 -4.89 32.19 13.08
N GLU A 320 -5.59 32.78 12.13
CA GLU A 320 -6.68 32.12 11.42
C GLU A 320 -6.21 30.96 10.53
N LEU A 321 -7.14 30.05 10.23
CA LEU A 321 -6.92 29.00 9.24
C LEU A 321 -7.11 29.58 7.84
N ILE A 322 -6.06 29.53 7.02
CA ILE A 322 -6.07 29.96 5.62
C ILE A 322 -5.88 28.77 4.69
N GLN A 323 -6.15 28.99 3.40
CA GLN A 323 -6.00 27.97 2.38
C GLN A 323 -4.55 27.92 1.88
N TYR A 324 -3.94 26.75 1.97
CA TYR A 324 -2.68 26.42 1.32
C TYR A 324 -2.93 25.40 0.21
N ARG A 325 -1.94 25.20 -0.65
CA ARG A 325 -1.90 24.09 -1.60
C ARG A 325 -0.50 23.48 -1.64
N MET A 326 -0.46 22.18 -1.84
CA MET A 326 0.81 21.47 -2.00
C MET A 326 1.41 21.74 -3.37
N LYS A 327 2.72 21.96 -3.39
CA LYS A 327 3.55 22.02 -4.61
C LYS A 327 4.22 20.69 -4.90
N ALA A 328 4.30 19.80 -3.92
CA ALA A 328 4.93 18.49 -4.03
C ALA A 328 3.90 17.36 -3.85
N HIS A 329 4.26 16.17 -4.33
CA HIS A 329 3.47 14.96 -4.10
C HIS A 329 3.43 14.66 -2.60
N VAL A 330 2.25 14.26 -2.09
CA VAL A 330 2.02 14.14 -0.64
C VAL A 330 1.90 12.71 -0.16
N PHE A 331 2.27 12.49 1.09
CA PHE A 331 1.93 11.27 1.79
C PHE A 331 0.41 11.20 2.02
N GLY A 332 -0.21 10.12 1.53
CA GLY A 332 -1.67 9.90 1.54
C GLY A 332 -2.30 9.82 0.15
N ASN A 333 -1.62 10.33 -0.89
CA ASN A 333 -1.97 10.08 -2.29
C ASN A 333 -1.52 8.67 -2.71
N SER A 334 -2.43 7.87 -3.28
CA SER A 334 -2.10 6.55 -3.82
C SER A 334 -0.97 6.55 -4.86
N PRO A 335 -0.84 7.54 -5.78
CA PRO A 335 0.28 7.55 -6.74
C PRO A 335 1.62 8.01 -6.19
N SER A 336 1.68 8.71 -5.05
CA SER A 336 2.93 9.34 -4.58
C SER A 336 4.11 8.36 -4.48
N PRO A 337 3.94 7.11 -3.98
CA PRO A 337 5.00 6.09 -4.00
C PRO A 337 5.54 5.79 -5.40
N ALA A 338 4.66 5.55 -6.37
CA ALA A 338 5.06 5.23 -7.73
C ALA A 338 5.74 6.43 -8.41
N VAL A 339 5.20 7.65 -8.23
CA VAL A 339 5.78 8.89 -8.78
C VAL A 339 7.17 9.15 -8.20
N ALA A 340 7.32 9.05 -6.88
CA ALA A 340 8.60 9.29 -6.23
C ALA A 340 9.65 8.24 -6.62
N THR A 341 9.26 6.97 -6.72
CA THR A 341 10.17 5.90 -7.15
C THR A 341 10.59 6.07 -8.60
N TYR A 342 9.64 6.39 -9.49
CA TYR A 342 9.94 6.67 -10.90
C TYR A 342 10.88 7.87 -11.03
N GLY A 343 10.59 8.97 -10.32
CA GLY A 343 11.42 10.16 -10.30
C GLY A 343 12.82 9.92 -9.73
N LEU A 344 12.95 9.09 -8.69
CA LEU A 344 14.25 8.69 -8.14
C LEU A 344 15.08 7.90 -9.16
N ARG A 345 14.46 6.95 -9.87
CA ARG A 345 15.12 6.22 -10.96
C ARG A 345 15.53 7.16 -12.11
N LYS A 346 14.74 8.19 -12.39
CA LYS A 346 15.11 9.23 -13.37
C LYS A 346 16.31 10.08 -12.92
N CYS A 347 16.51 10.27 -11.62
CA CYS A 347 17.69 11.00 -11.10
C CYS A 347 19.01 10.24 -11.34
N ILE A 348 18.97 8.92 -11.52
CA ILE A 348 20.15 8.07 -11.73
C ILE A 348 20.29 7.59 -13.17
N ASP A 349 19.43 8.07 -14.08
CA ASP A 349 19.50 7.75 -15.51
C ASP A 349 20.83 8.26 -16.08
N GLY A 350 21.66 7.36 -16.59
CA GLY A 350 23.02 7.67 -17.06
C GLY A 350 24.09 7.80 -15.96
N ALA A 351 23.80 7.44 -14.71
CA ALA A 351 24.81 7.31 -13.66
C ALA A 351 25.65 6.03 -13.83
N ASP A 352 26.73 5.89 -13.06
CA ASP A 352 27.50 4.65 -12.99
C ASP A 352 26.61 3.44 -12.61
N GLU A 353 26.94 2.25 -13.12
CA GLU A 353 26.17 1.02 -12.90
C GLU A 353 25.99 0.68 -11.41
N ASP A 354 27.00 0.95 -10.59
CA ASP A 354 26.97 0.71 -9.15
C ASP A 354 25.92 1.59 -8.44
N VAL A 355 25.80 2.86 -8.81
CA VAL A 355 24.78 3.80 -8.32
C VAL A 355 23.40 3.37 -8.79
N GLN A 356 23.25 3.02 -10.07
CA GLN A 356 21.96 2.58 -10.61
C GLN A 356 21.47 1.32 -9.89
N LYS A 357 22.36 0.35 -9.68
CA LYS A 357 22.07 -0.89 -8.96
C LYS A 357 21.72 -0.64 -7.50
N TYR A 358 22.45 0.24 -6.82
CA TYR A 358 22.12 0.62 -5.44
C TYR A 358 20.70 1.20 -5.35
N VAL A 359 20.39 2.21 -6.15
CA VAL A 359 19.09 2.87 -6.09
C VAL A 359 17.94 1.98 -6.59
N CYS A 360 18.16 1.19 -7.65
CA CYS A 360 17.09 0.38 -8.23
C CYS A 360 16.82 -0.90 -7.47
N GLU A 361 17.82 -1.54 -6.85
CA GLU A 361 17.67 -2.86 -6.22
C GLU A 361 17.76 -2.82 -4.69
N ASN A 362 18.41 -1.80 -4.10
CA ASN A 362 18.75 -1.78 -2.67
C ASN A 362 18.02 -0.69 -1.88
N CYS A 363 17.27 0.19 -2.56
CA CYS A 363 16.34 1.10 -1.91
C CYS A 363 14.96 0.46 -1.75
N TYR A 364 14.41 0.56 -0.54
CA TYR A 364 13.01 0.31 -0.20
C TYR A 364 12.34 1.66 0.08
N VAL A 365 11.69 2.23 -0.94
CA VAL A 365 11.16 3.59 -0.89
C VAL A 365 12.28 4.59 -0.57
N ASP A 366 12.31 5.18 0.63
CA ASP A 366 13.29 6.17 1.09
C ASP A 366 14.51 5.56 1.79
N ASP A 367 14.45 4.29 2.21
CA ASP A 367 15.54 3.62 2.94
C ASP A 367 16.42 2.80 1.97
N GLY A 368 17.73 3.09 1.90
CA GLY A 368 18.72 2.35 1.10
C GLY A 368 19.62 1.49 1.97
N LEU A 369 19.61 0.16 1.77
CA LEU A 369 20.42 -0.80 2.52
C LEU A 369 21.26 -1.66 1.59
N MET A 370 22.58 -1.70 1.79
CA MET A 370 23.45 -2.59 1.05
C MET A 370 24.66 -3.06 1.87
N SER A 371 25.44 -4.00 1.33
CA SER A 371 26.79 -4.27 1.83
C SER A 371 27.81 -4.38 0.69
N LEU A 372 29.07 -4.08 1.00
CA LEU A 372 30.22 -4.13 0.10
C LEU A 372 31.39 -4.86 0.77
N ASP A 373 32.42 -5.21 -0.01
CA ASP A 373 33.54 -6.00 0.48
C ASP A 373 34.53 -5.15 1.29
N SER A 374 34.55 -3.84 1.09
CA SER A 374 35.47 -2.93 1.79
C SER A 374 34.89 -1.55 2.13
N THR A 375 35.46 -0.92 3.16
CA THR A 375 35.15 0.46 3.57
C THR A 375 35.31 1.44 2.41
N LYS A 376 36.36 1.26 1.60
CA LYS A 376 36.68 2.14 0.47
C LYS A 376 35.58 2.11 -0.59
N GLU A 377 35.08 0.92 -0.93
CA GLU A 377 33.98 0.76 -1.88
C GLU A 377 32.69 1.36 -1.34
N ALA A 378 32.36 1.09 -0.07
CA ALA A 378 31.17 1.62 0.58
C ALA A 378 31.14 3.16 0.58
N VAL A 379 32.25 3.79 0.98
CA VAL A 379 32.41 5.24 0.95
C VAL A 379 32.32 5.78 -0.47
N GLY A 380 33.00 5.13 -1.42
CA GLY A 380 33.01 5.55 -2.82
C GLY A 380 31.60 5.59 -3.41
N LEU A 381 30.85 4.51 -3.26
CA LEU A 381 29.49 4.40 -3.78
C LEU A 381 28.52 5.38 -3.10
N LEU A 382 28.56 5.51 -1.77
CA LEU A 382 27.69 6.46 -1.06
C LEU A 382 27.97 7.90 -1.48
N LYS A 383 29.24 8.29 -1.66
CA LYS A 383 29.61 9.64 -2.12
C LYS A 383 29.15 9.91 -3.56
N LYS A 384 29.38 8.96 -4.49
CA LYS A 384 28.87 9.06 -5.86
C LYS A 384 27.36 9.21 -5.87
N THR A 385 26.66 8.39 -5.07
CA THR A 385 25.20 8.43 -4.96
C THR A 385 24.73 9.77 -4.40
N GLN A 386 25.34 10.28 -3.33
CA GLN A 386 25.05 11.61 -2.78
C GLN A 386 25.22 12.71 -3.85
N GLU A 387 26.28 12.64 -4.65
CA GLU A 387 26.56 13.62 -5.70
C GLU A 387 25.51 13.55 -6.82
N VAL A 388 25.21 12.36 -7.34
CA VAL A 388 24.22 12.16 -8.41
C VAL A 388 22.84 12.62 -7.95
N LEU A 389 22.38 12.16 -6.79
CA LEU A 389 21.07 12.52 -6.25
C LEU A 389 20.94 14.02 -5.97
N ARG A 390 22.00 14.65 -5.46
CA ARG A 390 22.03 16.10 -5.24
C ARG A 390 21.97 16.89 -6.55
N LYS A 391 22.75 16.49 -7.55
CA LYS A 391 22.82 17.21 -8.84
C LYS A 391 21.56 17.02 -9.68
N GLN A 392 21.06 15.79 -9.77
CA GLN A 392 19.98 15.43 -10.70
C GLN A 392 18.59 15.55 -10.09
N GLY A 393 18.45 15.45 -8.77
CA GLY A 393 17.13 15.48 -8.10
C GLY A 393 17.00 16.52 -7.00
N ASN A 394 18.08 17.23 -6.64
CA ASN A 394 18.16 18.00 -5.40
C ASN A 394 17.73 17.16 -4.17
N LEU A 395 18.12 15.88 -4.20
CA LEU A 395 17.83 14.89 -3.16
C LEU A 395 19.02 14.76 -2.23
N ARG A 396 18.76 14.63 -0.93
CA ARG A 396 19.80 14.45 0.08
C ARG A 396 19.73 13.03 0.66
N LEU A 397 20.76 12.24 0.38
CA LEU A 397 21.00 10.97 1.04
C LEU A 397 21.71 11.23 2.38
N HIS A 398 21.06 10.85 3.48
CA HIS A 398 21.48 11.15 4.85
C HIS A 398 21.16 9.98 5.80
N LYS A 399 21.28 10.22 7.11
CA LYS A 399 21.20 9.19 8.17
C LYS A 399 22.07 7.97 7.86
N ILE A 400 23.29 8.22 7.42
CA ILE A 400 24.25 7.18 7.08
C ILE A 400 24.64 6.45 8.36
N VAL A 401 24.57 5.12 8.32
CA VAL A 401 24.93 4.20 9.39
C VAL A 401 25.70 3.02 8.78
N SER A 402 26.70 2.51 9.49
CA SER A 402 27.52 1.38 9.06
C SER A 402 27.99 0.54 10.24
N ASN A 403 28.27 -0.74 10.02
CA ASN A 403 29.03 -1.57 10.97
C ASN A 403 30.53 -1.20 11.02
N SER A 404 31.00 -0.33 10.11
CA SER A 404 32.36 0.18 10.09
C SER A 404 32.42 1.65 10.53
N PRO A 405 33.09 1.96 11.66
CA PRO A 405 33.34 3.33 12.11
C PRO A 405 34.06 4.18 11.05
N ASP A 406 35.00 3.58 10.31
CA ASP A 406 35.77 4.26 9.26
C ASP A 406 34.87 4.81 8.13
N VAL A 407 33.81 4.07 7.79
CA VAL A 407 32.81 4.56 6.82
C VAL A 407 32.14 5.81 7.39
N MET A 408 31.65 5.75 8.63
CA MET A 408 30.92 6.86 9.25
C MET A 408 31.79 8.09 9.48
N ALA A 409 33.05 7.92 9.88
CA ALA A 409 34.03 8.99 10.08
C ALA A 409 34.30 9.81 8.81
N THR A 410 34.01 9.24 7.64
CA THR A 410 34.25 9.89 6.35
C THR A 410 33.12 10.87 5.94
N PHE A 411 31.94 10.78 6.55
CA PHE A 411 30.78 11.64 6.25
C PHE A 411 30.64 12.78 7.26
N LYS A 412 29.96 13.85 6.84
CA LYS A 412 29.68 14.97 7.73
C LYS A 412 28.71 14.54 8.83
N LYS A 413 28.88 15.08 10.04
CA LYS A 413 28.00 14.77 11.18
C LYS A 413 26.53 15.02 10.88
N GLU A 414 26.21 15.99 10.01
CA GLU A 414 24.82 16.29 9.66
C GLU A 414 24.16 15.17 8.84
N ASP A 415 24.95 14.39 8.12
CA ASP A 415 24.52 13.30 7.25
C ASP A 415 24.51 11.94 7.96
N LEU A 416 25.06 11.84 9.17
CA LEU A 416 24.95 10.64 10.01
C LEU A 416 23.57 10.53 10.67
N ASP A 417 23.17 9.32 11.08
CA ASP A 417 21.95 9.15 11.88
C ASP A 417 22.07 9.85 13.25
N LYS A 418 20.94 10.28 13.82
CA LYS A 418 20.91 11.06 15.08
C LYS A 418 21.70 10.39 16.21
N GLU A 419 21.60 9.08 16.34
CA GLU A 419 22.30 8.32 17.39
C GLU A 419 23.83 8.34 17.17
N MET A 420 24.27 8.39 15.91
CA MET A 420 25.68 8.46 15.51
C MET A 420 26.30 9.84 15.69
N LYS A 421 25.49 10.92 15.68
CA LYS A 421 26.01 12.30 15.79
C LYS A 421 26.67 12.58 17.14
N SER A 422 26.19 11.92 18.19
CA SER A 422 26.63 12.09 19.57
C SER A 422 27.75 11.13 19.98
N LEU A 423 28.05 10.12 19.17
CA LEU A 423 29.06 9.11 19.47
C LEU A 423 30.48 9.61 19.15
N ASP A 424 31.42 9.32 20.04
CA ASP A 424 32.86 9.34 19.73
C ASP A 424 33.21 8.00 19.08
N LEU A 425 33.24 7.96 17.75
CA LEU A 425 33.43 6.73 16.96
C LEU A 425 34.74 6.00 17.25
N ASP A 426 35.72 6.67 17.87
CA ASP A 426 37.01 6.08 18.24
C ASP A 426 36.99 5.44 19.65
N LYS A 427 35.99 5.76 20.49
CA LYS A 427 35.96 5.36 21.91
C LYS A 427 34.69 4.63 22.34
N ASP A 428 33.57 4.91 21.69
CA ASP A 428 32.28 4.40 22.08
C ASP A 428 31.93 3.12 21.29
N ASN A 429 31.23 2.19 21.95
CA ASN A 429 30.67 1.03 21.26
C ASN A 429 29.56 1.45 20.30
N LEU A 430 29.53 0.84 19.11
CA LEU A 430 28.46 1.11 18.15
C LEU A 430 27.11 0.61 18.70
N PRO A 431 26.03 1.39 18.55
CA PRO A 431 24.74 1.06 19.13
C PRO A 431 23.93 0.12 18.21
N VAL A 432 22.73 -0.24 18.67
CA VAL A 432 21.75 -0.97 17.88
C VAL A 432 20.92 0.01 17.05
N HIS A 433 21.02 -0.07 15.73
CA HIS A 433 20.25 0.74 14.79
C HIS A 433 18.92 0.05 14.43
N THR A 434 17.86 0.81 14.09
CA THR A 434 16.60 0.24 13.60
C THR A 434 16.27 0.77 12.21
N SER A 435 16.21 -0.14 11.23
CA SER A 435 15.87 0.15 9.82
C SER A 435 14.91 -0.91 9.29
N LEU A 436 13.95 -0.52 8.44
CA LEU A 436 12.92 -1.40 7.85
C LEU A 436 12.14 -2.27 8.86
N GLY A 437 12.03 -1.81 10.10
CA GLY A 437 11.34 -2.51 11.19
C GLY A 437 12.19 -3.57 11.92
N LEU A 438 13.45 -3.76 11.52
CA LEU A 438 14.41 -4.66 12.16
C LEU A 438 15.41 -3.87 13.01
N SER A 439 15.86 -4.46 14.11
CA SER A 439 17.00 -3.94 14.87
C SER A 439 18.29 -4.61 14.39
N TRP A 440 19.36 -3.85 14.30
CA TRP A 440 20.67 -4.27 13.78
C TRP A 440 21.76 -3.79 14.74
N ASP A 441 22.46 -4.72 15.37
CA ASP A 441 23.65 -4.41 16.15
C ASP A 441 24.81 -4.16 15.20
N LEU A 442 25.31 -2.92 15.21
CA LEU A 442 26.38 -2.49 14.33
C LEU A 442 27.74 -3.07 14.71
N SER A 443 27.95 -3.38 15.99
CA SER A 443 29.24 -3.86 16.50
C SER A 443 29.45 -5.33 16.14
N SER A 444 28.43 -6.16 16.40
CA SER A 444 28.48 -7.59 16.08
C SER A 444 27.97 -7.92 14.67
N ASP A 445 27.39 -6.92 13.98
CA ASP A 445 26.79 -7.04 12.66
C ASP A 445 25.72 -8.14 12.58
N VAL A 446 24.78 -8.14 13.53
CA VAL A 446 23.68 -9.12 13.59
C VAL A 446 22.32 -8.44 13.68
N PHE A 447 21.31 -9.05 13.07
CA PHE A 447 19.92 -8.64 13.30
C PHE A 447 19.46 -9.10 14.68
N ILE A 448 18.86 -8.16 15.42
CA ILE A 448 18.26 -8.38 16.72
C ILE A 448 16.74 -8.36 16.56
N PHE A 449 16.09 -9.36 17.16
CA PHE A 449 14.64 -9.41 17.27
C PHE A 449 14.24 -9.29 18.72
N ASN A 450 13.71 -8.12 19.09
CA ASN A 450 13.21 -7.88 20.44
C ASN A 450 11.76 -8.35 20.55
N ILE A 451 11.57 -9.53 21.13
CA ILE A 451 10.23 -10.07 21.42
C ILE A 451 9.72 -9.40 22.69
N ASN A 452 8.86 -8.40 22.53
CA ASN A 452 8.21 -7.76 23.65
C ASN A 452 6.89 -8.46 23.94
N PHE A 453 6.92 -9.47 24.82
CA PHE A 453 5.71 -10.07 25.40
C PHE A 453 5.09 -9.05 26.37
N ARG A 454 4.49 -7.98 25.83
CA ARG A 454 3.67 -7.11 26.66
C ARG A 454 2.54 -7.96 27.26
N GLU A 455 2.32 -7.86 28.56
CA GLU A 455 1.13 -8.41 29.20
C GLU A 455 -0.09 -7.83 28.49
N LYS A 456 -0.77 -8.67 27.70
CA LYS A 456 -2.05 -8.33 27.09
C LYS A 456 -3.16 -8.85 28.00
N PRO A 457 -4.33 -8.18 28.06
CA PRO A 457 -5.43 -8.64 28.88
C PRO A 457 -5.80 -10.08 28.51
N ASP A 458 -6.05 -10.90 29.54
CA ASP A 458 -6.39 -12.33 29.49
C ASP A 458 -7.69 -12.59 28.71
N THR A 459 -7.57 -12.45 27.40
CA THR A 459 -8.65 -12.51 26.44
C THR A 459 -8.15 -13.28 25.24
N ARG A 460 -9.05 -14.01 24.56
CA ARG A 460 -8.71 -14.74 23.31
C ARG A 460 -8.02 -13.83 22.28
N ARG A 461 -8.42 -12.55 22.20
CA ARG A 461 -7.77 -11.51 21.37
C ARG A 461 -6.37 -11.13 21.86
N GLY A 462 -6.15 -11.04 23.18
CA GLY A 462 -4.83 -10.83 23.78
C GLY A 462 -3.86 -11.95 23.41
N TYR A 463 -4.26 -13.21 23.63
CA TYR A 463 -3.46 -14.39 23.29
C TYR A 463 -3.18 -14.52 21.79
N LEU A 464 -4.19 -14.36 20.93
CA LEU A 464 -4.01 -14.34 19.46
C LEU A 464 -3.02 -13.25 19.02
N SER A 465 -3.12 -12.07 19.62
CA SER A 465 -2.21 -10.97 19.31
C SER A 465 -0.79 -11.21 19.83
N MET A 466 -0.59 -12.00 20.90
CA MET A 466 0.74 -12.45 21.32
C MET A 466 1.31 -13.51 20.38
N LEU A 467 0.50 -14.51 20.01
CA LEU A 467 0.88 -15.56 19.04
C LEU A 467 1.25 -14.96 17.68
N HIS A 468 0.47 -14.02 17.17
CA HIS A 468 0.81 -13.33 15.92
C HIS A 468 2.14 -12.56 16.02
N SER A 469 2.43 -11.91 17.15
CA SER A 469 3.72 -11.24 17.36
C SER A 469 4.90 -12.22 17.34
N ALA A 470 4.72 -13.46 17.82
CA ALA A 470 5.74 -14.51 17.73
C ALA A 470 5.81 -15.14 16.32
N LEU A 471 4.67 -15.38 15.65
CA LEU A 471 4.59 -15.97 14.32
C LEU A 471 5.17 -15.06 13.23
N THR A 472 4.92 -13.75 13.29
CA THR A 472 5.52 -12.78 12.35
C THR A 472 7.05 -12.85 12.36
N LEU A 473 7.60 -13.20 13.52
CA LEU A 473 9.03 -13.36 13.77
C LEU A 473 9.53 -14.72 13.28
N TRP A 474 8.71 -15.76 13.44
CA TRP A 474 8.95 -17.10 12.89
C TRP A 474 8.95 -17.09 11.36
N ASP A 475 8.04 -16.35 10.73
CA ASP A 475 8.00 -16.16 9.28
C ASP A 475 9.26 -15.47 8.77
N LEU A 476 9.77 -14.47 9.51
CA LEU A 476 11.05 -13.82 9.20
C LEU A 476 12.27 -14.72 9.45
N LEU A 477 12.26 -15.55 10.49
CA LEU A 477 13.35 -16.49 10.81
C LEU A 477 13.36 -17.70 9.87
N HIS A 478 12.21 -18.17 9.40
CA HIS A 478 12.10 -19.21 8.37
C HIS A 478 12.82 -18.82 7.08
N LEU A 479 12.89 -17.52 6.77
CA LEU A 479 13.58 -16.99 5.59
C LEU A 479 15.11 -17.18 5.66
N PHE A 480 15.69 -17.29 6.86
CA PHE A 480 17.14 -17.50 7.05
C PHE A 480 17.54 -18.97 7.16
N TRP A 481 16.57 -19.88 7.29
CA TRP A 481 16.78 -21.32 7.53
C TRP A 481 16.49 -22.20 6.31
N TYR A 482 16.73 -21.71 5.09
CA TYR A 482 16.56 -22.52 3.88
C TYR A 482 17.65 -23.60 3.73
N ARG A 483 17.51 -24.70 4.49
CA ARG A 483 17.90 -26.04 4.08
C ARG A 483 16.73 -26.99 4.28
N GLY A 484 16.07 -27.34 3.18
CA GLY A 484 15.44 -28.65 2.98
C GLY A 484 14.12 -28.94 3.69
N LYS A 485 13.04 -28.91 2.89
CA LYS A 485 11.83 -29.78 2.93
C LYS A 485 11.11 -30.03 4.26
N SER A 486 9.83 -29.67 4.32
CA SER A 486 8.66 -30.59 4.32
C SER A 486 7.47 -29.91 4.98
N PHE A 487 6.32 -29.91 4.29
CA PHE A 487 5.04 -29.51 4.86
C PHE A 487 4.46 -30.69 5.65
N TYR A 488 4.06 -30.44 6.90
CA TYR A 488 3.07 -31.26 7.57
C TYR A 488 1.92 -30.35 7.98
N VAL A 489 0.76 -30.64 7.41
CA VAL A 489 -0.54 -30.15 7.85
C VAL A 489 -1.00 -31.10 8.95
N ILE A 490 -1.37 -30.57 10.11
CA ILE A 490 -2.29 -31.24 11.02
C ILE A 490 -3.64 -30.57 10.87
#